data_AF-A0A087UX28-F1
#
_entry.id   AF-A0A087UX28-F1
#
_cell.length_a   1.000
_cell.length_b   1.000
_cell.length_c   1.000
_cell.angle_alpha   90.00
_cell.angle_beta   90.00
_cell.angle_gamma   90.00
#
_symmetry.space_group_name_H-M   'P 1'
#
loop_
_entity.id
_entity.type
_entity.pdbx_description
1 polymer ?
#
loop_
_entity_poly.entity_id
_entity_poly.type
_entity_poly.pdbx_seq_one_letter_code
_entity_poly.pdbx_strand_id
1 'polypeptide(L)'
;MASSSLKCYIDDLDSSTEDEDFEGIDTSDAGETEESDIESSSESTDSGDDDIGNARDWCEITASGRSGPPRFPFTGTPGVTFPVNINYTPLDILETFLDSNLMDIIVKETNNYAEQERKANRTKISRCSRSKNWIPTNDREMKLFFELIILQGIVRKPNQAMYWSHRRILHTPVYSKVMLFEKG
;
A
#
# COMPACT_ATOMS: atom_id res chain seq x y z
N MET A 1 -31.46 11.22 -4.97
CA MET A 1 -30.11 10.80 -4.53
C MET A 1 -29.05 11.91 -4.61
N ALA A 2 -29.20 12.96 -5.44
CA ALA A 2 -28.27 14.09 -5.49
C ALA A 2 -28.24 14.98 -4.21
N SER A 3 -29.29 14.95 -3.38
CA SER A 3 -29.45 15.86 -2.24
C SER A 3 -28.51 15.58 -1.05
N SER A 4 -27.97 14.37 -0.90
CA SER A 4 -27.11 14.04 0.25
C SER A 4 -25.64 14.42 0.00
N SER A 5 -25.20 14.38 -1.25
CA SER A 5 -23.83 14.75 -1.64
C SER A 5 -23.64 16.27 -1.64
N LEU A 6 -24.67 17.02 -2.06
CA LEU A 6 -24.72 18.47 -1.92
C LEU A 6 -24.75 18.94 -0.46
N LYS A 7 -25.19 18.09 0.47
CA LYS A 7 -25.30 18.46 1.89
C LYS A 7 -23.94 18.41 2.61
N CYS A 8 -23.11 17.37 2.40
CA CYS A 8 -21.74 17.38 2.94
C CYS A 8 -20.93 18.57 2.33
N TYR A 9 -21.13 18.95 1.05
CA TYR A 9 -20.44 20.08 0.41
C TYR A 9 -20.80 21.47 0.99
N ILE A 10 -22.05 21.66 1.44
CA ILE A 10 -22.50 22.92 2.04
C ILE A 10 -22.00 23.04 3.49
N ASP A 11 -21.96 21.93 4.22
CA ASP A 11 -21.48 21.91 5.60
C ASP A 11 -19.95 22.21 5.69
N ASP A 12 -19.18 21.92 4.64
CA ASP A 12 -17.74 22.25 4.57
C ASP A 12 -17.42 23.74 4.30
N LEU A 13 -18.37 24.50 3.73
CA LEU A 13 -18.16 25.92 3.39
C LEU A 13 -18.38 26.85 4.60
N ASP A 14 -19.09 26.40 5.63
CA ASP A 14 -19.42 27.18 6.82
C ASP A 14 -18.32 27.09 7.92
N SER A 15 -17.30 26.27 7.69
CA SER A 15 -16.18 26.06 8.63
C SER A 15 -14.89 26.75 8.15
N SER A 16 -14.97 28.00 7.71
CA SER A 16 -13.78 28.78 7.37
C SER A 16 -13.85 30.18 7.97
N THR A 17 -13.33 30.29 9.20
CA THR A 17 -12.59 31.46 9.73
C THR A 17 -12.16 31.10 11.14
N GLU A 18 -10.87 30.85 11.35
CA GLU A 18 -10.05 31.38 12.44
C GLU A 18 -8.63 30.78 12.31
N ASP A 19 -7.66 31.69 12.19
CA ASP A 19 -6.22 31.43 12.15
C ASP A 19 -5.75 31.04 13.56
N GLU A 20 -5.02 29.93 13.70
CA GLU A 20 -4.25 29.64 14.91
C GLU A 20 -2.83 29.15 14.58
N ASP A 21 -1.88 29.73 15.31
CA ASP A 21 -0.43 29.66 15.16
C ASP A 21 0.15 28.26 15.43
N PHE A 22 1.21 27.94 14.69
CA PHE A 22 1.99 26.70 14.80
C PHE A 22 2.95 26.77 16.00
N GLU A 23 2.63 26.04 17.07
CA GLU A 23 3.53 25.73 18.18
C GLU A 23 4.04 24.28 18.07
N GLY A 24 5.33 24.10 18.35
CA GLY A 24 6.13 22.92 17.97
C GLY A 24 5.73 21.60 18.65
N ILE A 25 5.80 20.51 17.89
CA ILE A 25 5.58 19.15 18.38
C ILE A 25 6.91 18.59 18.92
N ASP A 26 6.92 18.29 20.22
CA ASP A 26 7.95 17.47 20.86
C ASP A 26 7.50 16.01 20.79
N THR A 27 8.39 15.17 20.27
CA THR A 27 8.11 13.76 19.98
C THR A 27 8.66 12.90 21.10
N SER A 28 7.80 12.27 21.89
CA SER A 28 8.15 11.04 22.58
C SER A 28 6.99 10.04 22.52
N ASP A 29 7.36 8.92 21.92
CA ASP A 29 6.63 7.71 21.58
C ASP A 29 6.63 6.72 22.75
N ALA A 30 5.56 5.94 22.87
CA ALA A 30 5.53 4.52 23.22
C ALA A 30 4.18 4.12 23.85
N GLY A 31 3.40 3.33 23.12
CA GLY A 31 2.20 2.65 23.61
C GLY A 31 1.95 1.40 22.79
N GLU A 32 2.54 0.29 23.22
CA GLU A 32 2.42 -1.03 22.60
C GLU A 32 1.00 -1.59 22.76
N THR A 33 0.47 -2.21 21.70
CA THR A 33 -0.78 -2.97 21.73
C THR A 33 -0.49 -4.36 21.18
N GLU A 34 -0.62 -5.37 22.03
CA GLU A 34 -0.46 -6.80 21.72
C GLU A 34 -1.71 -7.32 20.99
N GLU A 35 -1.53 -8.10 19.92
CA GLU A 35 -2.61 -8.86 19.28
C GLU A 35 -2.10 -10.25 18.88
N SER A 36 -2.97 -11.24 19.10
CA SER A 36 -2.71 -12.67 19.34
C SER A 36 -2.56 -13.59 18.12
N ASP A 37 -1.99 -14.76 18.42
CA ASP A 37 -1.63 -15.95 17.65
C ASP A 37 -2.62 -16.50 16.61
N ILE A 38 -2.05 -17.03 15.51
CA ILE A 38 -2.71 -17.95 14.59
C ILE A 38 -1.74 -19.10 14.28
N GLU A 39 -1.99 -20.28 14.84
CA GLU A 39 -1.25 -21.49 14.49
C GLU A 39 -1.78 -22.08 13.18
N SER A 40 -0.88 -22.35 12.24
CA SER A 40 -1.17 -23.14 11.05
C SER A 40 -0.16 -24.26 10.92
N SER A 41 -0.61 -25.46 11.25
CA SER A 41 0.12 -26.71 11.09
C SER A 41 0.32 -27.04 9.61
N SER A 42 1.56 -27.31 9.21
CA SER A 42 1.85 -28.06 7.98
C SER A 42 3.01 -29.00 8.25
N GLU A 43 2.68 -30.28 8.29
CA GLU A 43 3.58 -31.41 8.37
C GLU A 43 4.30 -31.62 7.02
N SER A 44 5.61 -31.44 7.01
CA SER A 44 6.48 -31.96 5.97
C SER A 44 7.78 -32.40 6.63
N THR A 45 7.91 -33.71 6.80
CA THR A 45 9.10 -34.37 7.29
C THR A 45 10.20 -34.27 6.23
N ASP A 46 11.18 -33.40 6.46
CA ASP A 46 12.50 -33.53 5.84
C ASP A 46 13.54 -33.66 6.95
N SER A 47 14.22 -34.80 6.93
CA SER A 47 15.10 -35.27 7.98
C SER A 47 16.49 -34.68 7.78
N GLY A 48 16.65 -33.42 8.17
CA GLY A 48 17.93 -32.76 8.41
C GLY A 48 17.89 -32.13 9.80
N ASP A 49 18.67 -32.68 10.73
CA ASP A 49 18.79 -32.26 12.13
C ASP A 49 19.58 -30.93 12.24
N ASP A 50 19.01 -29.87 11.69
CA ASP A 50 19.33 -28.49 12.02
C ASP A 50 18.07 -27.86 12.62
N ASP A 51 18.15 -27.47 13.89
CA ASP A 51 17.10 -26.85 14.69
C ASP A 51 16.58 -25.53 14.04
N ILE A 52 15.68 -25.67 13.08
CA ILE A 52 15.00 -24.60 12.33
C ILE A 52 14.06 -23.78 13.24
N GLY A 53 13.74 -24.26 14.45
CA GLY A 53 12.87 -23.57 15.41
C GLY A 53 13.41 -22.18 15.76
N ASN A 54 14.73 -22.05 15.93
CA ASN A 54 15.38 -20.79 16.30
C ASN A 54 15.62 -19.83 15.12
N ALA A 55 15.42 -20.27 13.87
CA ALA A 55 15.66 -19.42 12.69
C ALA A 55 14.60 -18.31 12.52
N ARG A 56 13.49 -18.39 13.26
CA ARG A 56 12.37 -17.44 13.22
C ARG A 56 12.37 -16.41 14.34
N ASP A 57 13.32 -16.51 15.27
CA ASP A 57 13.45 -15.54 16.36
C ASP A 57 14.12 -14.27 15.84
N TRP A 58 13.31 -13.24 15.59
CA TRP A 58 13.77 -11.90 15.29
C TRP A 58 14.49 -11.34 16.52
N CYS A 59 15.82 -11.28 16.48
CA CYS A 59 16.63 -10.67 17.54
C CYS A 59 17.11 -9.26 17.16
N GLU A 60 17.17 -8.37 18.14
CA GLU A 60 17.79 -7.06 17.99
C GLU A 60 19.28 -7.19 17.69
N ILE A 61 19.75 -6.54 16.62
CA ILE A 61 21.17 -6.49 16.26
C ILE A 61 21.86 -5.50 17.19
N THR A 62 22.20 -5.95 18.40
CA THR A 62 23.05 -5.16 19.29
C THR A 62 24.50 -5.24 18.79
N ALA A 63 25.22 -4.11 18.82
CA ALA A 63 26.62 -4.02 18.36
C ALA A 63 27.58 -4.96 19.14
N SER A 64 27.11 -5.55 20.23
CA SER A 64 27.82 -6.47 21.11
C SER A 64 27.23 -7.87 21.04
N GLY A 65 27.67 -8.69 20.08
CA GLY A 65 27.80 -10.13 20.35
C GLY A 65 27.24 -11.13 19.34
N ARG A 66 26.59 -10.73 18.24
CA ARG A 66 26.25 -11.66 17.16
C ARG A 66 26.94 -11.23 15.88
N SER A 67 27.98 -11.97 15.49
CA SER A 67 28.51 -11.87 14.13
C SER A 67 27.34 -12.15 13.19
N GLY A 68 27.04 -11.21 12.28
CA GLY A 68 25.94 -11.41 11.32
C GLY A 68 26.08 -12.74 10.58
N PRO A 69 24.98 -13.29 10.05
CA PRO A 69 25.02 -14.56 9.34
C PRO A 69 26.16 -14.54 8.29
N PRO A 70 26.89 -15.66 8.13
CA PRO A 70 28.00 -15.73 7.21
C PRO A 70 27.54 -15.28 5.81
N ARG A 71 28.35 -14.45 5.15
CA ARG A 71 28.05 -14.03 3.77
C ARG A 71 28.15 -15.25 2.86
N PHE A 72 27.01 -15.81 2.48
CA PHE A 72 26.98 -16.87 1.49
C PHE A 72 27.30 -16.29 0.10
N PRO A 73 28.25 -16.88 -0.65
CA PRO A 73 28.49 -16.45 -2.02
C PRO A 73 27.26 -16.78 -2.88
N PHE A 74 26.86 -15.86 -3.76
CA PHE A 74 25.83 -16.14 -4.75
C PHE A 74 26.35 -17.21 -5.72
N THR A 75 25.70 -18.38 -5.72
CA THR A 75 26.05 -19.53 -6.57
C THR A 75 25.22 -19.60 -7.85
N GLY A 76 24.20 -18.75 -7.99
CA GLY A 76 23.38 -18.67 -9.18
C GLY A 76 24.15 -18.11 -10.37
N THR A 77 23.66 -18.39 -11.58
CA THR A 77 24.14 -17.69 -12.78
C THR A 77 23.49 -16.32 -12.81
N PRO A 78 24.24 -15.22 -12.79
CA PRO A 78 23.67 -13.88 -12.89
C PRO A 78 23.12 -13.66 -14.30
N GLY A 79 21.96 -13.02 -14.40
CA GLY A 79 21.34 -12.68 -15.68
C GLY A 79 19.83 -12.89 -15.67
N VAL A 80 19.21 -12.56 -16.80
CA VAL A 80 17.77 -12.78 -16.98
C VAL A 80 17.51 -14.26 -17.24
N THR A 81 16.60 -14.84 -16.47
CA THR A 81 16.27 -16.27 -16.51
C THR A 81 15.19 -16.62 -17.53
N PHE A 82 14.44 -15.64 -18.01
CA PHE A 82 13.45 -15.78 -19.08
C PHE A 82 14.00 -15.29 -20.42
N PRO A 83 13.52 -15.82 -21.56
CA PRO A 83 13.96 -15.39 -22.87
C PRO A 83 13.55 -13.93 -23.11
N VAL A 84 14.50 -13.00 -22.94
CA VAL A 84 14.32 -11.60 -23.32
C VAL A 84 14.45 -11.50 -24.83
N ASN A 85 13.37 -11.15 -25.51
CA ASN A 85 13.43 -10.79 -26.92
C ASN A 85 13.87 -9.33 -27.04
N ILE A 86 14.76 -9.03 -27.98
CA ILE A 86 15.20 -7.65 -28.29
C ILE A 86 14.04 -6.71 -28.64
N ASN A 87 12.88 -7.26 -28.98
CA ASN A 87 11.67 -6.51 -29.32
C ASN A 87 10.77 -6.20 -28.12
N TYR A 88 11.13 -6.63 -26.90
CA TYR A 88 10.33 -6.33 -25.72
C TYR A 88 10.40 -4.84 -25.37
N THR A 89 9.23 -4.27 -25.15
CA THR A 89 9.04 -2.95 -24.59
C THR A 89 9.14 -3.01 -23.06
N PRO A 90 9.35 -1.87 -22.37
CA PRO A 90 9.29 -1.82 -20.91
C PRO A 90 7.96 -2.33 -20.33
N LEU A 91 6.87 -2.17 -21.07
CA LEU A 91 5.56 -2.69 -20.67
C LEU A 91 5.52 -4.22 -20.69
N ASP A 92 6.06 -4.86 -21.74
CA ASP A 92 6.11 -6.32 -21.84
C ASP A 92 6.90 -6.94 -20.68
N ILE A 93 7.99 -6.29 -20.28
CA ILE A 93 8.78 -6.69 -19.11
C ILE A 93 7.96 -6.53 -17.84
N LEU A 94 7.27 -5.40 -17.66
CA LEU A 94 6.42 -5.16 -16.48
C LEU A 94 5.30 -6.20 -16.36
N GLU A 95 4.62 -6.52 -17.45
CA GLU A 95 3.54 -7.52 -17.49
C GLU A 95 4.05 -8.94 -17.24
N THR A 96 5.35 -9.20 -17.40
CA THR A 96 5.97 -10.47 -16.99
C THR A 96 6.06 -10.58 -15.46
N PHE A 97 6.19 -9.47 -14.73
CA PHE A 97 6.20 -9.44 -13.26
C PHE A 97 4.81 -9.27 -12.66
N LEU A 98 4.00 -8.39 -13.26
CA LEU A 98 2.60 -8.15 -12.91
C LEU A 98 1.69 -8.91 -13.88
N ASP A 99 1.81 -10.23 -13.86
CA ASP A 99 1.03 -11.08 -14.75
C ASP A 99 -0.47 -11.03 -14.43
N SER A 100 -1.29 -11.55 -15.35
CA SER A 100 -2.75 -11.53 -15.20
C SER A 100 -3.23 -12.30 -13.97
N ASN A 101 -2.56 -13.38 -13.58
CA ASN A 101 -2.97 -14.19 -12.45
C ASN A 101 -2.76 -13.43 -11.13
N LEU A 102 -1.59 -12.80 -10.98
CA LEU A 102 -1.28 -11.95 -9.85
C LEU A 102 -2.24 -10.77 -9.78
N MET A 103 -2.52 -10.12 -10.92
CA MET A 103 -3.49 -9.02 -10.98
C MET A 103 -4.89 -9.45 -10.52
N ASP A 104 -5.36 -10.62 -10.97
CA ASP A 104 -6.65 -11.18 -10.56
C ASP A 104 -6.71 -11.43 -9.06
N ILE A 105 -5.63 -11.97 -8.47
CA ILE A 105 -5.52 -12.19 -7.02
C ILE A 105 -5.58 -10.86 -6.27
N ILE A 106 -4.81 -9.86 -6.70
CA ILE A 106 -4.78 -8.53 -6.06
C ILE A 106 -6.17 -7.89 -6.10
N VAL A 107 -6.84 -7.91 -7.25
CA VAL A 107 -8.19 -7.36 -7.42
C VAL A 107 -9.18 -8.08 -6.49
N LYS A 108 -9.14 -9.42 -6.49
CA LYS A 108 -10.04 -10.24 -5.66
C LYS A 108 -9.86 -9.94 -4.17
N GLU A 109 -8.62 -9.97 -3.68
CA GLU A 109 -8.35 -9.78 -2.26
C GLU A 109 -8.58 -8.34 -1.80
N THR A 110 -8.31 -7.34 -2.65
CA THR A 110 -8.63 -5.94 -2.35
C THR A 110 -10.14 -5.75 -2.16
N ASN A 111 -10.94 -6.37 -3.04
CA ASN A 111 -12.40 -6.31 -2.95
C ASN A 111 -12.93 -7.09 -1.73
N ASN A 112 -12.40 -8.27 -1.46
CA ASN A 112 -12.75 -9.05 -0.26
C ASN A 112 -12.48 -8.26 1.01
N TYR A 113 -11.29 -7.66 1.12
CA TYR A 113 -10.91 -6.86 2.28
C TYR A 113 -11.86 -5.68 2.49
N ALA A 114 -12.16 -4.93 1.44
CA ALA A 114 -13.08 -3.80 1.52
C ALA A 114 -14.49 -4.21 1.99
N GLU A 115 -14.98 -5.38 1.56
CA GLU A 115 -16.24 -5.92 2.06
C GLU A 115 -16.18 -6.33 3.53
N GLN A 116 -15.09 -6.96 3.96
CA GLN A 116 -14.86 -7.37 5.34
C GLN A 116 -14.83 -6.15 6.26
N GLU A 117 -14.06 -5.13 5.90
CA GLU A 117 -13.98 -3.85 6.61
C GLU A 117 -15.35 -3.18 6.74
N ARG A 118 -16.11 -3.16 5.64
CA ARG A 118 -17.46 -2.57 5.66
C ARG A 118 -18.42 -3.34 6.58
N LYS A 119 -18.30 -4.67 6.63
CA LYS A 119 -19.12 -5.53 7.52
C LYS A 119 -18.72 -5.33 8.98
N ALA A 120 -17.42 -5.34 9.29
CA ALA A 120 -16.88 -5.18 10.63
C ALA A 120 -17.20 -3.81 11.24
N ASN A 121 -17.09 -2.74 10.44
CA ASN A 121 -17.23 -1.36 10.92
C ASN A 121 -18.62 -0.74 10.70
N ARG A 122 -19.63 -1.53 10.33
CA ARG A 122 -20.97 -1.05 9.89
C ARG A 122 -21.63 -0.04 10.84
N THR A 123 -21.41 -0.16 12.15
CA THR A 123 -21.99 0.71 13.19
C THR A 123 -21.11 1.91 13.56
N LYS A 124 -19.81 1.88 13.21
CA LYS A 124 -18.82 2.91 13.55
C LYS A 124 -18.52 3.87 12.39
N ILE A 125 -18.92 3.53 11.17
CA ILE A 125 -18.62 4.36 10.00
C ILE A 125 -19.50 5.64 9.99
N SER A 126 -18.85 6.81 10.03
CA SER A 126 -19.50 8.14 9.89
C SER A 126 -20.30 8.27 8.59
N ARG A 127 -21.31 9.14 8.52
CA ARG A 127 -22.18 9.30 7.34
C ARG A 127 -21.41 9.68 6.07
N CYS A 128 -20.41 10.56 6.15
CA CYS A 128 -19.59 10.97 4.99
C CYS A 128 -18.26 10.15 4.89
N SER A 129 -18.15 8.98 5.54
CA SER A 129 -16.92 8.18 5.44
C SER A 129 -16.77 7.50 4.08
N ARG A 130 -15.56 7.56 3.53
CA ARG A 130 -15.17 6.97 2.25
C ARG A 130 -15.47 5.47 2.15
N SER A 131 -15.36 4.74 3.26
CA SER A 131 -15.63 3.30 3.31
C SER A 131 -17.09 2.92 2.99
N LYS A 132 -18.04 3.86 3.13
CA LYS A 132 -19.43 3.65 2.69
C LYS A 132 -19.61 3.71 1.18
N ASN A 133 -18.79 4.50 0.50
CA ASN A 133 -18.87 4.74 -0.95
C ASN A 133 -17.90 3.86 -1.74
N TRP A 134 -17.29 2.85 -1.11
CA TRP A 134 -16.39 1.92 -1.80
C TRP A 134 -17.11 1.20 -2.94
N ILE A 135 -16.47 1.20 -4.11
CA ILE A 135 -16.89 0.47 -5.30
C ILE A 135 -15.83 -0.61 -5.55
N PRO A 136 -16.22 -1.87 -5.85
CA PRO A 136 -15.25 -2.90 -6.17
C PRO A 136 -14.33 -2.48 -7.32
N THR A 137 -13.02 -2.65 -7.11
CA THR A 137 -12.00 -2.40 -8.13
C THR A 137 -11.98 -3.52 -9.18
N ASN A 138 -11.32 -3.27 -10.31
CA ASN A 138 -11.11 -4.22 -11.39
C ASN A 138 -9.65 -4.19 -11.88
N ASP A 139 -9.29 -5.14 -12.77
CA ASP A 139 -7.93 -5.25 -13.32
C ASP A 139 -7.43 -3.93 -13.93
N ARG A 140 -8.28 -3.26 -14.71
CA ARG A 140 -7.92 -1.99 -15.37
C ARG A 140 -7.63 -0.89 -14.35
N GLU A 141 -8.48 -0.74 -13.34
CA GLU A 141 -8.30 0.25 -12.28
C GLU A 141 -7.05 -0.03 -11.46
N MET A 142 -6.77 -1.30 -11.14
CA MET A 142 -5.55 -1.68 -10.43
C MET A 142 -4.28 -1.46 -11.26
N LYS A 143 -4.32 -1.71 -12.58
CA LYS A 143 -3.19 -1.37 -13.48
C LYS A 143 -2.91 0.12 -13.51
N LEU A 144 -3.95 0.96 -13.61
CA LEU A 144 -3.80 2.41 -13.54
C LEU A 144 -3.25 2.86 -12.18
N PHE A 145 -3.67 2.22 -11.09
CA PHE A 145 -3.12 2.49 -9.77
C PHE A 145 -1.61 2.18 -9.68
N PHE A 146 -1.16 1.03 -10.20
CA PHE A 146 0.27 0.70 -10.28
C PHE A 146 1.06 1.65 -11.18
N GLU A 147 0.49 2.06 -12.32
CA GLU A 147 1.08 3.08 -13.18
C GLU A 147 1.33 4.38 -12.42
N LEU A 148 0.37 4.83 -11.61
CA LEU A 148 0.53 6.01 -10.76
C LEU A 148 1.59 5.82 -9.66
N ILE A 149 1.72 4.61 -9.08
CA ILE A 149 2.79 4.31 -8.10
C ILE A 149 4.16 4.40 -8.76
N ILE A 150 4.33 3.79 -9.93
CA ILE A 150 5.59 3.85 -10.69
C ILE A 150 5.92 5.30 -11.03
N LEU A 151 4.93 6.09 -11.46
CA LEU A 151 5.10 7.51 -11.75
C LEU A 151 5.51 8.31 -10.50
N GLN A 152 4.98 7.98 -9.31
CA GLN A 152 5.41 8.60 -8.04
C GLN A 152 6.87 8.29 -7.70
N GLY A 153 7.38 7.12 -8.11
CA GLY A 153 8.80 6.79 -8.00
C GLY A 153 9.70 7.70 -8.85
N ILE A 154 9.19 8.18 -9.99
CA ILE A 154 9.91 9.08 -10.91
C ILE A 154 9.74 10.55 -10.48
N VAL A 155 8.50 10.99 -10.26
CA VAL A 155 8.14 12.38 -9.95
C VAL A 155 7.86 12.50 -8.46
N ARG A 156 8.88 12.49 -7.61
CA ARG A 156 8.66 12.47 -6.16
C ARG A 156 8.13 13.81 -5.63
N LYS A 157 7.07 13.75 -4.81
CA LYS A 157 6.55 14.88 -4.03
C LYS A 157 6.63 14.58 -2.52
N PRO A 158 6.71 15.62 -1.65
CA PRO A 158 6.87 15.43 -0.21
C PRO A 158 5.75 14.65 0.48
N ASN A 159 4.51 14.76 -0.01
CA ASN A 159 3.38 14.06 0.58
C ASN A 159 2.39 13.57 -0.49
N GLN A 160 1.52 12.63 -0.09
CA GLN A 160 0.58 11.99 -1.00
C GLN A 160 -0.45 12.97 -1.59
N ALA A 161 -0.97 13.88 -0.76
CA ALA A 161 -1.98 14.85 -1.18
C ALA A 161 -1.45 15.83 -2.25
N MET A 162 -0.14 16.08 -2.30
CA MET A 162 0.47 16.98 -3.28
C MET A 162 0.45 16.43 -4.70
N TYR A 163 0.35 15.11 -4.90
CA TYR A 163 0.23 14.50 -6.23
C TYR A 163 -1.09 14.88 -6.93
N TRP A 164 -2.16 15.03 -6.15
CA TRP A 164 -3.48 15.45 -6.62
C TRP A 164 -3.77 16.94 -6.38
N SER A 165 -2.72 17.75 -6.16
CA SER A 165 -2.88 19.19 -5.92
C SER A 165 -3.16 19.97 -7.20
N HIS A 166 -4.14 20.88 -7.15
CA HIS A 166 -4.42 21.85 -8.22
C HIS A 166 -3.64 23.17 -8.07
N ARG A 167 -2.77 23.28 -7.05
CA ARG A 167 -1.90 24.45 -6.89
C ARG A 167 -0.92 24.51 -8.06
N ARG A 168 -0.84 25.65 -8.75
CA ARG A 168 -0.05 25.82 -9.99
C ARG A 168 1.38 25.24 -9.92
N ILE A 169 2.08 25.47 -8.81
CA ILE A 169 3.46 25.00 -8.60
C ILE A 169 3.60 23.48 -8.41
N LEU A 170 2.53 22.79 -7.99
CA LEU A 170 2.52 21.36 -7.67
C LEU A 170 1.67 20.56 -8.64
N HIS A 171 0.97 21.23 -9.56
CA HIS A 171 -0.03 20.62 -10.42
C HIS A 171 0.62 19.62 -11.38
N THR A 172 0.22 18.36 -11.24
CA THR A 172 0.66 17.28 -12.11
C THR A 172 -0.59 16.58 -12.66
N PRO A 173 -1.11 17.04 -13.82
CA PRO A 173 -2.47 16.72 -14.27
C PRO A 173 -2.77 15.22 -14.45
N VAL A 174 -1.74 14.41 -14.67
CA VAL A 174 -1.90 12.97 -14.92
C VAL A 174 -2.58 12.28 -13.73
N TYR A 175 -2.18 12.60 -12.49
CA TYR A 175 -2.75 11.97 -11.30
C TYR A 175 -4.26 12.20 -11.18
N SER A 176 -4.70 13.46 -11.28
CA SER A 176 -6.12 13.83 -11.18
C SER A 176 -6.96 13.39 -12.38
N LYS A 177 -6.34 13.16 -13.55
CA LYS A 177 -7.03 12.65 -14.75
C LYS A 177 -7.25 11.14 -14.70
N VAL A 178 -6.28 10.40 -14.17
CA VAL A 178 -6.30 8.94 -14.15
C VAL A 178 -7.17 8.42 -13.00
N MET A 179 -7.02 8.99 -11.80
CA MET A 179 -7.77 8.58 -10.63
C MET A 179 -8.14 9.81 -9.80
N LEU A 180 -9.41 9.94 -9.42
CA LEU A 180 -9.86 11.03 -8.54
C LEU A 180 -9.43 10.74 -7.10
N PHE A 181 -8.82 11.72 -6.45
CA PHE A 181 -8.50 11.66 -5.02
C PHE A 181 -9.43 12.61 -4.27
N GLU A 182 -10.38 12.06 -3.52
CA GLU A 182 -11.18 12.84 -2.58
C GLU A 182 -10.34 13.12 -1.33
N LYS A 183 -10.15 14.41 -1.00
CA LYS A 183 -9.61 14.82 0.29
C LYS A 183 -10.67 14.53 1.34
N GLY A 184 -10.30 13.73 2.34
CA GLY A 184 -11.10 13.52 3.54
C GLY A 184 -10.84 14.59 4.58
#